data_AF-A0A651D7U5-F1
#
_entry.id   AF-A0A651D7U5-F1
#
_cell.length_a   1.000
_cell.length_b   1.000
_cell.length_c   1.000
_cell.angle_alpha   90.00
_cell.angle_beta   90.00
_cell.angle_gamma   90.00
#
_symmetry.space_group_name_H-M   'P 1'
#
loop_
_entity.id
_entity.type
_entity.pdbx_description
1 polymer ?
#
loop_
_entity_poly.entity_id
_entity_poly.type
_entity_poly.pdbx_seq_one_letter_code
_entity_poly.pdbx_strand_id
1 'polypeptide(L)'
;MGSISSLGIGSGLDLNGLLDQLQEAERGKLEPIEQQLETQQTKISAYGQLQSALSQFQSASNALNDTALYESLSTNVGGTAVTAAANAEAQPGSYNVTVDQLATAGTLATNSVADPEASLTDTDRVLTLQFAGDDEVDVPVQIAAGSSLEDIRDAINATENSGVSASIIFDGEEYRLALNSTQTGEAASISGIGWDGGDDPLAADVMQAGQNALLNVNGIEITSPSIQVE
;
A
#
# COMPACT_ATOMS: atom_id res chain seq x y z
N MET A 1 -44.17 42.51 64.87
CA MET A 1 -43.83 43.94 64.89
C MET A 1 -42.76 44.17 65.92
N GLY A 2 -41.50 43.95 65.55
CA GLY A 2 -40.34 44.41 66.31
C GLY A 2 -39.92 45.75 65.74
N SER A 3 -39.88 46.78 66.58
CA SER A 3 -39.54 48.16 66.23
C SER A 3 -38.18 48.26 65.55
N ILE A 4 -38.14 48.82 64.34
CA ILE A 4 -36.89 49.25 63.71
C ILE A 4 -36.58 50.62 64.30
N SER A 5 -35.75 50.65 65.35
CA SER A 5 -35.26 51.90 65.90
C SER A 5 -34.27 52.49 64.91
N SER A 6 -34.61 53.68 64.41
CA SER A 6 -33.77 54.55 63.59
C SER A 6 -32.31 54.53 64.07
N LEU A 7 -31.42 53.96 63.27
CA LEU A 7 -29.98 54.11 63.43
C LEU A 7 -29.52 55.18 62.47
N GLY A 8 -29.20 56.32 63.07
CA GLY A 8 -28.98 57.59 62.42
C GLY A 8 -27.72 57.63 61.57
N ILE A 9 -27.84 58.46 60.54
CA ILE A 9 -26.77 59.08 59.78
C ILE A 9 -25.87 59.92 60.71
N GLY A 10 -24.84 59.31 61.32
CA GLY A 10 -23.85 60.04 62.15
C GLY A 10 -23.19 59.30 63.33
N SER A 11 -23.37 57.99 63.48
CA SER A 11 -22.92 57.22 64.66
C SER A 11 -21.53 56.58 64.58
N GLY A 12 -20.75 56.80 63.51
CA GLY A 12 -19.53 56.01 63.28
C GLY A 12 -19.82 54.53 62.97
N LEU A 13 -21.06 54.21 62.60
CA LEU A 13 -21.44 52.91 62.06
C LEU A 13 -20.66 52.65 60.77
N ASP A 14 -19.88 51.58 60.77
CA ASP A 14 -19.23 51.07 59.59
C ASP A 14 -20.28 50.40 58.69
N LEU A 15 -20.99 51.23 57.94
CA LEU A 15 -22.00 50.79 56.98
C LEU A 15 -21.39 49.95 55.87
N ASN A 16 -20.09 50.13 55.58
CA ASN A 16 -19.36 49.26 54.67
C ASN A 16 -19.18 47.88 55.31
N GLY A 17 -18.73 47.81 56.57
CA GLY A 17 -18.64 46.55 57.32
C GLY A 17 -19.99 45.82 57.51
N LEU A 18 -21.10 46.53 57.71
CA LEU A 18 -22.43 45.91 57.78
C LEU A 18 -22.92 45.44 56.41
N LEU A 19 -22.64 46.20 55.34
CA LEU A 19 -22.91 45.79 53.97
C LEU A 19 -22.08 44.56 53.60
N ASP A 20 -20.81 44.52 53.98
CA ASP A 20 -19.91 43.38 53.81
C ASP A 20 -20.45 42.14 54.57
N GLN A 21 -20.90 42.30 55.82
CA GLN A 21 -21.51 41.23 56.61
C GLN A 21 -22.83 40.71 55.99
N LEU A 22 -23.68 41.61 55.47
CA LEU A 22 -24.92 41.22 54.77
C LEU A 22 -24.61 40.53 53.44
N GLN A 23 -23.60 41.02 52.71
CA GLN A 23 -23.15 40.43 51.46
C GLN A 23 -22.52 39.05 51.67
N GLU A 24 -21.77 38.86 52.77
CA GLU A 24 -21.19 37.58 53.16
C GLU A 24 -22.26 36.59 53.63
N ALA A 25 -23.24 37.03 54.42
CA ALA A 25 -24.39 36.20 54.79
C ALA A 25 -25.24 35.79 53.58
N GLU A 26 -25.40 36.66 52.58
CA GLU A 26 -26.09 36.34 51.33
C GLU A 26 -25.25 35.38 50.46
N ARG A 27 -23.92 35.51 50.43
CA ARG A 27 -23.01 34.56 49.78
C ARG A 27 -23.00 33.18 50.45
N GLY A 28 -23.07 33.11 51.78
CA GLY A 28 -23.14 31.85 52.52
C GLY A 28 -24.36 30.99 52.14
N LYS A 29 -25.44 31.59 51.62
CA LYS A 29 -26.59 30.84 51.08
C LYS A 29 -26.25 30.06 49.79
N LEU A 30 -25.17 30.41 49.09
CA LEU A 30 -24.72 29.73 47.87
C LEU A 30 -23.83 28.51 48.17
N GLU A 31 -23.18 28.48 49.34
CA GLU A 31 -22.31 27.38 49.77
C GLU A 31 -22.93 25.97 49.64
N PRO A 32 -24.20 25.71 50.03
CA PRO A 32 -24.83 24.40 49.79
C PRO A 32 -25.05 24.09 48.30
N ILE A 33 -25.21 25.10 47.45
CA ILE A 33 -25.31 24.92 45.98
C ILE A 33 -23.93 24.59 45.40
N GLU A 34 -22.88 25.25 45.87
CA GLU A 34 -21.50 24.95 45.48
C GLU A 34 -21.10 23.52 45.88
N GLN A 35 -21.44 23.08 47.10
CA GLN A 35 -21.22 21.69 47.54
C GLN A 35 -22.01 20.68 46.71
N GLN A 36 -23.24 21.01 46.31
CA GLN A 36 -24.03 20.17 45.39
C GLN A 36 -23.35 20.09 44.02
N LEU A 37 -22.84 21.21 43.50
CA LEU A 37 -22.13 21.26 42.22
C LEU A 37 -20.88 20.39 42.25
N GLU A 38 -20.05 20.50 43.30
CA GLU A 38 -18.86 19.66 43.48
C GLU A 38 -19.21 18.17 43.57
N THR A 39 -20.28 17.83 44.29
CA THR A 39 -20.78 16.46 44.38
C THR A 39 -21.23 15.93 43.02
N GLN A 40 -21.93 16.73 42.22
CA GLN A 40 -22.36 16.34 40.88
C GLN A 40 -21.17 16.23 39.92
N GLN A 41 -20.19 17.14 39.99
CA GLN A 41 -18.95 17.07 39.20
C GLN A 41 -18.18 15.77 39.50
N THR A 42 -18.12 15.38 40.78
CA THR A 42 -17.50 14.13 41.23
C THR A 42 -18.24 12.91 40.68
N LYS A 43 -19.58 12.91 40.74
CA LYS A 43 -20.40 11.84 40.17
C LYS A 43 -20.22 11.73 38.66
N ILE A 44 -20.23 12.85 37.93
CA ILE A 44 -19.98 12.87 36.48
C ILE A 44 -18.61 12.26 36.17
N SER A 45 -17.57 12.65 36.91
CA SER A 45 -16.22 12.10 36.75
C SER A 45 -16.19 10.59 37.01
N ALA A 46 -16.86 10.12 38.06
CA ALA A 46 -16.96 8.69 38.39
C ALA A 46 -17.71 7.90 37.30
N TYR A 47 -18.82 8.44 36.76
CA TYR A 47 -19.52 7.83 35.63
C TYR A 47 -18.67 7.81 34.36
N GLY A 48 -17.90 8.87 34.09
CA GLY A 48 -16.98 8.92 32.96
C GLY A 48 -15.87 7.86 33.06
N GLN A 49 -15.33 7.64 34.25
CA GLN A 49 -14.37 6.56 34.50
C GLN A 49 -15.01 5.18 34.30
N LEU A 50 -16.22 4.95 34.84
CA LEU A 50 -16.95 3.69 34.66
C LEU A 50 -17.25 3.42 33.19
N GLN A 51 -17.75 4.42 32.45
CA GLN A 51 -18.00 4.32 31.02
C GLN A 51 -16.73 3.96 30.25
N SER A 52 -15.61 4.59 30.58
CA SER A 52 -14.32 4.30 29.94
C SER A 52 -13.87 2.86 30.20
N ALA A 53 -14.00 2.38 31.44
CA ALA A 53 -13.68 1.00 31.80
C ALA A 53 -14.59 -0.02 31.08
N LEU A 54 -15.90 0.26 31.00
CA LEU A 54 -16.85 -0.59 30.28
C LEU A 54 -16.58 -0.61 28.78
N SER A 55 -16.20 0.51 28.18
CA SER A 55 -15.82 0.60 26.76
C SER A 55 -14.56 -0.23 26.46
N GLN A 56 -13.55 -0.16 27.32
CA GLN A 56 -12.35 -1.00 27.21
C GLN A 56 -12.70 -2.49 27.35
N PHE A 57 -13.54 -2.84 28.32
CA PHE A 57 -14.00 -4.23 28.51
C PHE A 57 -14.78 -4.75 27.30
N GLN A 58 -15.70 -3.94 26.76
CA GLN A 58 -16.45 -4.29 25.56
C GLN A 58 -15.52 -4.51 24.37
N SER A 59 -14.52 -3.65 24.20
CA SER A 59 -13.53 -3.79 23.12
C SER A 59 -12.74 -5.10 23.24
N ALA A 60 -12.27 -5.44 24.45
CA ALA A 60 -11.58 -6.70 24.71
C ALA A 60 -12.49 -7.93 24.49
N SER A 61 -13.76 -7.85 24.92
CA SER A 61 -14.75 -8.91 24.70
C SER A 61 -15.05 -9.13 23.21
N ASN A 62 -15.17 -8.06 22.44
CA ASN A 62 -15.37 -8.14 20.99
C ASN A 62 -14.17 -8.79 20.30
N ALA A 63 -12.95 -8.42 20.68
CA ALA A 63 -11.74 -9.05 20.13
C ALA A 63 -11.66 -10.56 20.45
N LEU A 64 -12.13 -10.98 21.62
CA LEU A 64 -12.14 -12.40 22.01
C LEU A 64 -13.25 -13.21 21.34
N ASN A 65 -14.33 -12.55 20.91
CA ASN A 65 -15.44 -13.17 20.18
C ASN A 65 -15.16 -13.35 18.68
N ASP A 66 -14.01 -12.88 18.18
CA ASP A 66 -13.61 -13.08 16.80
C ASP A 66 -13.19 -14.54 16.57
N THR A 67 -13.91 -15.26 15.70
CA THR A 67 -13.63 -16.66 15.37
C THR A 67 -12.29 -16.83 14.65
N ALA A 68 -11.83 -15.82 13.91
CA ALA A 68 -10.55 -15.86 13.21
C ALA A 68 -9.36 -16.02 14.17
N LEU A 69 -9.51 -15.59 15.44
CA LEU A 69 -8.50 -15.78 16.48
C LEU A 69 -8.21 -17.27 16.75
N TYR A 70 -9.22 -18.12 16.58
CA TYR A 70 -9.14 -19.56 16.90
C TYR A 70 -8.95 -20.44 15.67
N GLU A 71 -9.23 -19.90 14.48
CA GLU A 71 -9.03 -20.57 13.19
C GLU A 71 -7.71 -20.17 12.52
N SER A 72 -6.95 -19.24 13.12
CA SER A 72 -5.65 -18.82 12.61
C SER A 72 -4.67 -19.99 12.58
N LEU A 73 -4.07 -20.22 11.42
CA LEU A 73 -3.04 -21.22 11.20
C LEU A 73 -1.68 -20.54 11.15
N SER A 74 -0.69 -21.19 11.77
CA SER A 74 0.70 -20.79 11.67
C SER A 74 1.44 -21.71 10.70
N THR A 75 2.32 -21.13 9.91
CA THR A 75 3.22 -21.86 9.02
C THR A 75 4.61 -21.96 9.65
N ASN A 76 5.22 -23.13 9.50
CA ASN A 76 6.63 -23.33 9.84
C ASN A 76 7.31 -24.03 8.68
N VAL A 77 8.24 -23.33 8.02
CA VAL A 77 8.94 -23.84 6.85
C VAL A 77 10.34 -24.30 7.27
N GLY A 78 10.69 -25.53 6.90
CA GLY A 78 12.06 -26.02 7.02
C GLY A 78 12.92 -25.52 5.86
N GLY A 79 14.05 -24.87 6.16
CA GLY A 79 14.98 -24.37 5.15
C GLY A 79 14.73 -22.90 4.76
N THR A 80 15.31 -22.47 3.64
CA THR A 80 15.28 -21.07 3.18
C THR A 80 14.81 -20.91 1.73
N ALA A 81 14.41 -22.00 1.06
CA ALA A 81 14.05 -21.98 -0.35
C ALA A 81 12.68 -21.33 -0.61
N VAL A 82 11.76 -21.42 0.35
CA VAL A 82 10.40 -20.86 0.25
C VAL A 82 10.00 -20.20 1.56
N THR A 83 9.05 -19.27 1.48
CA THR A 83 8.23 -18.82 2.60
C THR A 83 6.80 -19.27 2.36
N ALA A 84 6.03 -19.46 3.43
CA ALA A 84 4.63 -19.88 3.32
C ALA A 84 3.76 -19.07 4.28
N ALA A 85 2.56 -18.72 3.83
CA ALA A 85 1.50 -18.15 4.66
C ALA A 85 0.26 -19.03 4.54
N ALA A 86 -0.55 -19.10 5.59
CA ALA A 86 -1.81 -19.84 5.61
C ALA A 86 -2.95 -18.92 6.03
N ASN A 87 -4.10 -19.06 5.37
CA ASN A 87 -5.35 -18.41 5.78
C ASN A 87 -6.21 -19.39 6.60
N ALA A 88 -7.38 -18.95 7.07
CA ALA A 88 -8.30 -19.77 7.87
C ALA A 88 -8.91 -20.96 7.11
N GLU A 89 -8.86 -20.96 5.78
CA GLU A 89 -9.39 -22.03 4.92
C GLU A 89 -8.37 -23.13 4.65
N ALA A 90 -7.09 -22.90 4.96
CA ALA A 90 -6.04 -23.86 4.73
C ALA A 90 -6.23 -25.14 5.57
N GLN A 91 -5.87 -26.29 5.01
CA GLN A 91 -5.95 -27.57 5.72
C GLN A 91 -4.69 -27.79 6.57
N PRO A 92 -4.83 -28.03 7.89
CA PRO A 92 -3.68 -28.34 8.74
C PRO A 92 -2.98 -29.61 8.27
N GLY A 93 -1.66 -29.54 8.12
CA GLY A 93 -0.88 -30.67 7.66
C GLY A 93 0.60 -30.36 7.47
N SER A 94 1.36 -31.39 7.13
CA SER A 94 2.75 -31.25 6.69
C SER A 94 2.81 -31.45 5.18
N TYR A 95 3.47 -30.52 4.50
CA TYR A 95 3.64 -30.52 3.06
C TYR A 95 5.13 -30.57 2.75
N ASN A 96 5.56 -31.56 1.97
CA ASN A 96 6.89 -31.62 1.42
C ASN A 96 6.90 -30.81 0.13
N VAL A 97 7.64 -29.71 0.12
CA VAL A 97 7.77 -28.82 -1.03
C VAL A 97 9.19 -28.91 -1.56
N THR A 98 9.32 -29.21 -2.84
CA THR A 98 10.58 -29.13 -3.59
C THR A 98 10.44 -28.06 -4.66
N VAL A 99 11.44 -27.19 -4.80
CA VAL A 99 11.47 -26.18 -5.86
C VAL A 99 12.50 -26.63 -6.88
N ASP A 100 12.03 -26.95 -8.07
CA ASP A 100 12.87 -27.44 -9.16
C ASP A 100 13.36 -26.29 -10.05
N GLN A 101 12.52 -25.26 -10.24
CA GLN A 101 12.82 -24.09 -11.06
C GLN A 101 12.09 -22.85 -10.55
N LEU A 102 12.77 -21.70 -10.59
CA LEU A 102 12.14 -20.40 -10.31
C LEU A 102 11.58 -19.78 -11.60
N ALA A 103 10.47 -19.05 -11.46
CA ALA A 103 9.97 -18.26 -12.57
C ALA A 103 10.97 -17.13 -12.90
N THR A 104 11.25 -16.92 -14.18
CA THR A 104 12.12 -15.84 -14.65
C THR A 104 11.40 -14.98 -15.68
N ALA A 105 11.73 -13.69 -15.71
CA ALA A 105 11.25 -12.78 -16.74
C ALA A 105 12.02 -12.98 -18.05
N GLY A 106 11.36 -12.75 -19.17
CA GLY A 106 11.97 -12.76 -20.49
C GLY A 106 12.71 -11.45 -20.78
N THR A 107 13.78 -11.54 -21.58
CA THR A 107 14.53 -10.39 -22.08
C THR A 107 14.73 -10.47 -23.59
N LEU A 108 14.65 -9.31 -24.23
CA LEU A 108 14.84 -9.13 -25.66
C LEU A 108 15.77 -7.94 -25.88
N ALA A 109 16.67 -8.05 -26.85
CA ALA A 109 17.57 -6.96 -27.21
C ALA A 109 17.52 -6.70 -28.70
N THR A 110 17.56 -5.43 -29.08
CA THR A 110 17.67 -5.04 -30.48
C THR A 110 19.08 -5.26 -31.00
N ASN A 111 19.22 -5.23 -32.32
CA ASN A 111 20.48 -4.96 -32.97
C ASN A 111 21.07 -3.63 -32.49
N SER A 112 22.38 -3.51 -32.64
CA SER A 112 23.14 -2.37 -32.19
C SER A 112 23.05 -1.19 -33.16
N VAL A 113 23.12 0.01 -32.60
CA VAL A 113 23.21 1.28 -33.31
C VAL A 113 24.43 2.05 -32.81
N ALA A 114 25.12 2.74 -33.71
CA ALA A 114 26.36 3.44 -33.38
C ALA A 114 26.15 4.68 -32.49
N ASP A 115 25.03 5.38 -32.67
CA ASP A 115 24.69 6.61 -31.95
C ASP A 115 23.25 6.51 -31.42
N PRO A 116 23.03 6.54 -30.09
CA PRO A 116 21.71 6.39 -29.50
C PRO A 116 20.86 7.66 -29.67
N GLU A 117 21.46 8.81 -30.01
CA GLU A 117 20.78 10.09 -30.24
C GLU A 117 20.42 10.29 -31.72
N ALA A 118 20.95 9.47 -32.63
CA ALA A 118 20.63 9.55 -34.04
C ALA A 118 19.19 9.11 -34.31
N SER A 119 18.52 9.81 -35.22
CA SER A 119 17.15 9.51 -35.63
C SER A 119 17.05 8.13 -36.29
N LEU A 120 16.13 7.30 -35.79
CA LEU A 120 15.84 5.96 -36.30
C LEU A 120 14.53 5.88 -37.11
N THR A 121 13.67 6.90 -37.01
CA THR A 121 12.40 6.99 -37.75
C THR A 121 12.31 8.31 -38.52
N ASP A 122 11.88 8.26 -39.78
CA ASP A 122 11.67 9.47 -40.60
C ASP A 122 10.22 9.98 -40.54
N THR A 123 9.28 9.14 -40.10
CA THR A 123 7.85 9.43 -39.98
C THR A 123 7.33 8.93 -38.64
N ASP A 124 6.12 9.36 -38.26
CA ASP A 124 5.42 8.77 -37.12
C ASP A 124 5.17 7.28 -37.37
N ARG A 125 5.39 6.43 -36.37
CA ARG A 125 5.27 4.98 -36.43
C ARG A 125 4.65 4.40 -35.15
N VAL A 126 4.22 3.16 -35.25
CA VAL A 126 3.76 2.35 -34.12
C VAL A 126 4.69 1.16 -33.94
N LEU A 127 5.37 1.12 -32.80
CA LEU A 127 6.12 -0.02 -32.32
C LEU A 127 5.18 -0.92 -31.50
N THR A 128 5.00 -2.16 -31.91
CA THR A 128 4.16 -3.14 -31.22
C THR A 128 5.05 -4.09 -30.43
N LEU A 129 4.88 -4.12 -29.11
CA LEU A 129 5.51 -5.10 -28.23
C LEU A 129 4.70 -6.39 -28.26
N GLN A 130 5.37 -7.51 -28.51
CA GLN A 130 4.72 -8.82 -28.65
C GLN A 130 5.17 -9.75 -27.54
N PHE A 131 4.22 -10.52 -27.02
CA PHE A 131 4.44 -11.48 -25.94
C PHE A 131 4.25 -12.92 -26.44
N ALA A 132 4.76 -13.89 -25.69
CA ALA A 132 4.76 -15.29 -26.12
C ALA A 132 3.44 -16.02 -25.83
N GLY A 133 2.67 -15.53 -24.86
CA GLY A 133 1.38 -16.13 -24.49
C GLY A 133 0.27 -15.78 -25.48
N ASP A 134 -0.52 -16.77 -25.89
CA ASP A 134 -1.65 -16.58 -26.81
C ASP A 134 -2.75 -15.65 -26.24
N ASP A 135 -2.87 -15.57 -24.92
CA ASP A 135 -3.82 -14.70 -24.21
C ASP A 135 -3.23 -13.30 -23.88
N GLU A 136 -1.94 -13.08 -24.12
CA GLU A 136 -1.31 -11.77 -23.93
C GLU A 136 -1.68 -10.83 -25.07
N VAL A 137 -1.89 -9.56 -24.75
CA VAL A 137 -2.27 -8.54 -25.74
C VAL A 137 -1.03 -7.78 -26.19
N ASP A 138 -0.80 -7.77 -27.49
CA ASP A 138 0.22 -6.94 -28.12
C ASP A 138 0.03 -5.46 -27.75
N VAL A 139 1.10 -4.79 -27.31
CA VAL A 139 1.03 -3.41 -26.82
C VAL A 139 1.59 -2.43 -27.85
N PRO A 140 0.78 -1.51 -28.41
CA PRO A 140 1.26 -0.49 -29.32
C PRO A 140 1.88 0.69 -28.56
N VAL A 141 3.04 1.14 -29.01
CA VAL A 141 3.79 2.30 -28.53
C VAL A 141 3.93 3.29 -29.67
N GLN A 142 3.49 4.53 -29.45
CA GLN A 142 3.57 5.59 -30.46
C GLN A 142 4.98 6.18 -30.49
N ILE A 143 5.62 6.17 -31.66
CA ILE A 143 6.96 6.70 -31.89
C ILE A 143 6.85 7.85 -32.89
N ALA A 144 7.33 9.03 -32.51
CA ALA A 144 7.27 10.21 -33.37
C ALA A 144 8.31 10.13 -34.51
N ALA A 145 8.08 10.91 -35.56
CA ALA A 145 9.12 11.17 -36.56
C ALA A 145 10.35 11.81 -35.91
N GLY A 146 11.55 11.37 -36.30
CA GLY A 146 12.80 11.88 -35.77
C GLY A 146 13.26 11.22 -34.47
N SER A 147 12.54 10.21 -33.96
CA SER A 147 12.84 9.58 -32.67
C SER A 147 14.16 8.82 -32.71
N SER A 148 14.97 9.06 -31.68
CA SER A 148 16.22 8.36 -31.39
C SER A 148 15.99 7.08 -30.57
N LEU A 149 17.06 6.33 -30.28
CA LEU A 149 16.97 5.16 -29.40
C LEU A 149 16.53 5.55 -27.98
N GLU A 150 16.97 6.72 -27.50
CA GLU A 150 16.58 7.27 -26.20
C GLU A 150 15.10 7.63 -26.15
N ASP A 151 14.59 8.26 -27.21
CA ASP A 151 13.17 8.59 -27.32
C ASP A 151 12.30 7.33 -27.34
N ILE A 152 12.75 6.28 -28.02
CA ILE A 152 12.05 4.98 -28.06
C ILE A 152 12.03 4.32 -26.67
N ARG A 153 13.17 4.31 -25.97
CA ARG A 153 13.24 3.82 -24.57
C ARG A 153 12.23 4.55 -23.69
N ASP A 154 12.21 5.87 -23.78
CA ASP A 154 11.37 6.72 -22.95
C ASP A 154 9.88 6.55 -23.30
N ALA A 155 9.55 6.43 -24.59
CA ALA A 155 8.19 6.15 -25.05
C ALA A 155 7.67 4.78 -24.55
N ILE A 156 8.50 3.74 -24.58
CA ILE A 156 8.14 2.42 -24.05
C ILE A 156 7.89 2.49 -22.54
N ASN A 157 8.80 3.12 -21.79
CA ASN A 157 8.68 3.24 -20.34
C ASN A 157 7.53 4.16 -19.90
N ALA A 158 7.14 5.12 -20.74
CA ALA A 158 5.99 6.00 -20.50
C ALA A 158 4.65 5.35 -20.88
N THR A 159 4.65 4.24 -21.62
CA THR A 159 3.43 3.53 -22.02
C THR A 159 2.87 2.78 -20.82
N GLU A 160 1.66 3.15 -20.39
CA GLU A 160 0.98 2.47 -19.28
C GLU A 160 0.71 1.01 -19.63
N ASN A 161 0.98 0.11 -18.69
CA ASN A 161 0.79 -1.33 -18.86
C ASN A 161 1.54 -1.90 -20.08
N SER A 162 2.70 -1.33 -20.44
CA SER A 162 3.55 -1.85 -21.52
C SER A 162 4.03 -3.29 -21.29
N GLY A 163 3.95 -3.80 -20.05
CA GLY A 163 4.41 -5.13 -19.69
C GLY A 163 5.94 -5.27 -19.73
N VAL A 164 6.68 -4.20 -20.04
CA VAL A 164 8.13 -4.22 -20.21
C VAL A 164 8.81 -3.00 -19.58
N SER A 165 10.07 -3.15 -19.20
CA SER A 165 10.99 -2.05 -18.90
C SER A 165 12.07 -1.98 -19.97
N ALA A 166 12.24 -0.80 -20.55
CA ALA A 166 13.24 -0.53 -21.56
C ALA A 166 14.48 0.15 -20.98
N SER A 167 15.65 -0.26 -21.43
CA SER A 167 16.94 0.34 -21.08
C SER A 167 17.87 0.36 -22.30
N ILE A 168 18.86 1.25 -22.30
CA ILE A 168 19.90 1.26 -23.33
C ILE A 168 21.17 0.70 -22.72
N ILE A 169 21.76 -0.28 -23.40
CA ILE A 169 23.01 -0.93 -23.01
C ILE A 169 24.06 -0.60 -24.06
N PHE A 170 25.20 -0.06 -23.62
CA PHE A 170 26.40 0.02 -24.43
C PHE A 170 27.18 -1.29 -24.29
N ASP A 171 27.34 -2.03 -25.39
CA ASP A 171 27.96 -3.36 -25.37
C ASP A 171 29.51 -3.33 -25.43
N GLY A 172 30.09 -2.13 -25.48
CA GLY A 172 31.52 -1.90 -25.60
C GLY A 172 31.92 -1.30 -26.95
N GLU A 173 31.06 -1.42 -27.95
CA GLU A 173 31.26 -0.86 -29.29
C GLU A 173 30.08 0.03 -29.71
N GLU A 174 28.86 -0.45 -29.51
CA GLU A 174 27.63 0.19 -29.96
C GLU A 174 26.53 0.11 -28.89
N TYR A 175 25.37 0.73 -29.17
CA TYR A 175 24.25 0.83 -28.24
C TYR A 175 23.09 -0.07 -28.67
N ARG A 176 22.44 -0.72 -27.72
CA ARG A 176 21.29 -1.60 -27.95
C ARG A 176 20.15 -1.25 -27.01
N LEU A 177 18.92 -1.34 -27.49
CA LEU A 177 17.74 -1.29 -26.64
C LEU A 177 17.53 -2.69 -26.04
N ALA A 178 17.52 -2.77 -24.72
CA ALA A 178 17.23 -3.98 -23.97
C ALA A 178 15.86 -3.83 -23.28
N LEU A 179 14.98 -4.77 -23.57
CA LEU A 179 13.65 -4.89 -23.00
C LEU A 179 13.62 -6.05 -22.01
N ASN A 180 13.05 -5.80 -20.83
CA ASN A 180 12.85 -6.80 -19.79
C ASN A 180 11.35 -6.88 -19.47
N SER A 181 10.76 -8.08 -19.45
CA SER A 181 9.36 -8.23 -19.05
C SER A 181 9.20 -7.88 -17.57
N THR A 182 8.17 -7.11 -17.23
CA THR A 182 7.89 -6.77 -15.82
C THR A 182 7.28 -7.94 -15.06
N GLN A 183 6.84 -8.97 -15.77
CA GLN A 183 6.28 -10.20 -15.21
C GLN A 183 7.19 -11.40 -15.52
N THR A 184 7.20 -12.38 -14.63
CA THR A 184 7.86 -13.67 -14.88
C THR A 184 6.93 -14.62 -15.61
N GLY A 185 7.49 -15.72 -16.11
CA GLY A 185 6.71 -16.77 -16.76
C GLY A 185 6.93 -16.81 -18.26
N GLU A 186 6.61 -17.96 -18.85
CA GLU A 186 6.77 -18.20 -20.28
C GLU A 186 5.85 -17.30 -21.11
N ALA A 187 4.58 -17.18 -20.74
CA ALA A 187 3.58 -16.38 -21.46
C ALA A 187 3.94 -14.89 -21.50
N ALA A 188 4.39 -14.33 -20.37
CA ALA A 188 4.80 -12.93 -20.26
C ALA A 188 6.17 -12.64 -20.88
N SER A 189 6.85 -13.64 -21.44
CA SER A 189 8.10 -13.42 -22.16
C SER A 189 7.86 -12.58 -23.40
N ILE A 190 8.73 -11.60 -23.64
CA ILE A 190 8.72 -10.81 -24.87
C ILE A 190 9.14 -11.73 -26.01
N SER A 191 8.29 -11.88 -27.02
CA SER A 191 8.51 -12.77 -28.18
C SER A 191 9.06 -12.01 -29.38
N GLY A 192 8.82 -10.70 -29.45
CA GLY A 192 9.27 -9.86 -30.54
C GLY A 192 8.86 -8.40 -30.39
N ILE A 193 9.31 -7.60 -31.35
CA ILE A 193 8.81 -6.25 -31.58
C ILE A 193 8.47 -6.10 -33.06
N GLY A 194 7.39 -5.40 -33.36
CA GLY A 194 6.93 -5.19 -34.73
C GLY A 194 6.75 -3.70 -35.04
N TRP A 195 7.15 -3.27 -36.24
CA TRP A 195 6.95 -1.91 -36.71
C TRP A 195 5.88 -1.87 -37.81
N ASP A 196 4.97 -0.90 -37.73
CA ASP A 196 4.05 -0.62 -38.82
C ASP A 196 4.80 -0.08 -40.05
N GLY A 197 4.35 -0.36 -41.27
CA GLY A 197 4.98 0.16 -42.50
C GLY A 197 6.10 -0.69 -43.10
N GLY A 198 6.40 -1.87 -42.55
CA GLY A 198 7.17 -2.94 -43.22
C GLY A 198 8.69 -2.88 -43.09
N ASP A 199 9.28 -1.70 -42.92
CA ASP A 199 10.70 -1.56 -42.56
C ASP A 199 10.88 -1.65 -41.03
N ASP A 200 11.82 -2.49 -40.58
CA ASP A 200 12.18 -2.69 -39.18
C ASP A 200 13.54 -2.02 -38.86
N PRO A 201 13.55 -0.81 -38.26
CA PRO A 201 14.77 -0.11 -37.93
C PRO A 201 15.53 -0.75 -36.75
N LEU A 202 14.88 -1.61 -35.98
CA LEU A 202 15.41 -2.20 -34.75
C LEU A 202 15.06 -3.69 -34.67
N ALA A 203 15.52 -4.48 -35.65
CA ALA A 203 15.38 -5.92 -35.56
C ALA A 203 15.93 -6.44 -34.22
N ALA A 204 15.23 -7.38 -33.60
CA ALA A 204 15.50 -7.80 -32.24
C ALA A 204 15.43 -9.30 -32.05
N ASP A 205 16.19 -9.78 -31.08
CA ASP A 205 16.31 -11.18 -30.75
C ASP A 205 15.98 -11.41 -29.26
N VAL A 206 15.31 -12.52 -28.98
CA VAL A 206 15.09 -12.97 -27.60
C VAL A 206 16.43 -13.40 -27.01
N MET A 207 16.87 -12.72 -25.96
CA MET A 207 18.14 -13.01 -25.27
C MET A 207 17.95 -14.10 -24.22
N GLN A 208 16.83 -14.05 -23.50
CA GLN A 208 16.44 -15.06 -22.53
C GLN A 208 14.92 -15.17 -22.53
N ALA A 209 14.39 -16.37 -22.75
CA ALA A 209 12.95 -16.61 -22.60
C ALA A 209 12.55 -16.57 -21.12
N GLY A 210 11.37 -16.02 -20.86
CA GLY A 210 10.71 -16.16 -19.56
C GLY A 210 10.41 -17.63 -19.29
N GLN A 211 10.42 -18.01 -18.02
CA GLN A 211 10.18 -19.39 -17.59
C GLN A 211 9.20 -19.40 -16.43
N ASN A 212 8.36 -20.43 -16.36
CA ASN A 212 7.48 -20.66 -15.22
C ASN A 212 8.26 -21.26 -14.05
N ALA A 213 7.78 -21.02 -12.83
CA ALA A 213 8.20 -21.74 -11.65
C ALA A 213 7.67 -23.18 -11.73
N LEU A 214 8.52 -24.12 -11.36
CA LEU A 214 8.19 -25.54 -11.24
C LEU A 214 8.47 -25.97 -9.80
N LEU A 215 7.44 -26.44 -9.12
CA LEU A 215 7.54 -26.94 -7.77
C LEU A 215 6.77 -28.25 -7.62
N ASN A 216 7.21 -29.08 -6.70
CA ASN A 216 6.56 -30.32 -6.34
C ASN A 216 6.04 -30.24 -4.91
N VAL A 217 4.74 -30.43 -4.72
CA VAL A 217 4.10 -30.48 -3.40
C VAL A 217 3.56 -31.89 -3.17
N ASN A 218 4.14 -32.60 -2.20
CA ASN A 218 3.73 -33.97 -1.86
C ASN A 218 3.71 -34.96 -3.05
N GLY A 219 4.60 -34.77 -4.03
CA GLY A 219 4.66 -35.57 -5.25
C GLY A 219 3.89 -35.00 -6.44
N ILE A 220 3.12 -33.92 -6.25
CA ILE A 220 2.32 -33.28 -7.32
C ILE A 220 3.11 -32.12 -7.91
N GLU A 221 3.35 -32.15 -9.21
CA GLU A 221 3.97 -31.05 -9.95
C GLU A 221 2.98 -29.90 -10.13
N ILE A 222 3.44 -28.70 -9.81
CA ILE A 222 2.71 -27.45 -9.93
C ILE A 222 3.58 -26.49 -10.76
N THR A 223 2.96 -25.90 -11.78
CA THR A 223 3.56 -24.86 -12.62
C THR A 223 2.88 -23.53 -12.29
N SER A 224 3.68 -22.47 -12.17
CA SER A 224 3.18 -21.11 -11.94
C SER A 224 3.93 -20.10 -12.79
N PRO A 225 3.27 -19.09 -13.39
CA PRO A 225 3.98 -18.01 -14.08
C PRO A 225 4.80 -17.14 -13.12
N SER A 226 4.50 -17.17 -11.82
CA SER A 226 5.13 -16.32 -10.81
C SER A 226 5.79 -17.11 -9.68
N ILE A 227 6.74 -16.48 -8.99
CA ILE A 227 7.36 -17.04 -7.77
C ILE A 227 6.42 -17.02 -6.56
N GLN A 228 5.31 -16.30 -6.64
CA GLN A 228 4.20 -16.35 -5.68
C GLN A 228 3.14 -17.32 -6.22
N VAL A 229 2.78 -18.30 -5.40
CA VAL A 229 1.77 -19.33 -5.71
C VAL A 229 0.72 -19.25 -4.61
N GLU A 230 -0.53 -19.01 -4.99
CA GLU A 230 -1.69 -18.85 -4.10
C GLU A 230 -2.70 -19.98 -4.28
#